data_AF-A0A965RPX6-F1
#
_entry.id   AF-A0A965RPX6-F1
#
_cell.length_a   1.000
_cell.length_b   1.000
_cell.length_c   1.000
_cell.angle_alpha   90.00
_cell.angle_beta   90.00
_cell.angle_gamma   90.00
#
_symmetry.space_group_name_H-M   'P 1'
#
loop_
_entity.id
_entity.type
_entity.pdbx_description
1 polymer ?
#
loop_
_entity_poly.entity_id
_entity_poly.type
_entity_poly.pdbx_seq_one_letter_code
_entity_poly.pdbx_strand_id
1 'polypeptide(L)'
;IEYVMPGEDTADAVTVEFFNGQTWKQDEVTVALPDSSAEQPAKVALFGCTGKAQAEREGLYMAAANRYRRRLISFQTELEGMIPTYGDLVAVSHDMPRWGQAGEVISWTPPVLNLSEPVAFAPSGSHYLVLRRRDGSVSGPWEVLPGESELQVVLQTEPDLTPFTGASEERTHFAFGQGQAWAVLVRVVAVKPRGHLVEISCVAENPLVHTADQT
;
A
#
# COMPACT_ATOMS: atom_id res chain seq x y z
N ILE A 1 2.20 13.63 -1.52
CA ILE A 1 1.36 12.79 -0.62
C ILE A 1 0.37 13.71 0.05
N GLU A 2 -0.93 13.41 -0.09
CA GLU A 2 -2.00 14.18 0.52
C GLU A 2 -2.59 13.39 1.70
N TYR A 3 -2.70 14.06 2.85
CA TYR A 3 -3.29 13.50 4.05
C TYR A 3 -4.66 14.13 4.25
N VAL A 4 -5.70 13.31 4.14
CA VAL A 4 -7.07 13.74 4.42
C VAL A 4 -7.26 13.70 5.94
N MET A 5 -7.31 14.87 6.57
CA MET A 5 -7.57 14.98 7.99
C MET A 5 -9.07 14.83 8.26
N PRO A 6 -9.48 14.07 9.30
CA PRO A 6 -10.88 14.04 9.71
C PRO A 6 -11.30 15.42 10.23
N GLY A 7 -12.34 15.97 9.63
CA GLY A 7 -13.03 17.18 10.08
C GLY A 7 -14.46 16.88 10.52
N GLU A 8 -15.22 17.92 10.86
CA GLU A 8 -16.63 17.80 11.28
C GLU A 8 -17.54 17.20 10.19
N ASP A 9 -17.19 17.38 8.91
CA ASP A 9 -17.90 16.80 7.76
C ASP A 9 -17.49 15.34 7.46
N THR A 10 -16.55 14.77 8.21
CA THR A 10 -16.09 13.40 7.95
C THR A 10 -17.08 12.39 8.51
N ALA A 11 -17.66 11.59 7.64
CA ALA A 11 -18.59 10.55 8.03
C ALA A 11 -17.94 9.53 9.00
N ASP A 12 -18.58 9.32 10.14
CA ASP A 12 -18.14 8.41 11.20
C ASP A 12 -19.01 7.13 11.29
N ALA A 13 -20.15 7.12 10.59
CA ALA A 13 -21.02 5.98 10.35
C ALA A 13 -21.45 5.90 8.89
N VAL A 14 -21.93 4.73 8.47
CA VAL A 14 -22.47 4.51 7.13
C VAL A 14 -23.89 3.96 7.26
N THR A 15 -24.87 4.67 6.70
CA THR A 15 -26.24 4.19 6.53
C THR A 15 -26.35 3.58 5.14
N VAL A 16 -26.56 2.27 5.12
CA VAL A 16 -26.71 1.48 3.90
C VAL A 16 -28.18 1.25 3.60
N GLU A 17 -28.65 1.76 2.47
CA GLU A 17 -29.98 1.47 1.94
C GLU A 17 -29.92 0.22 1.05
N PHE A 18 -30.78 -0.76 1.32
CA PHE A 18 -30.86 -2.04 0.58
C PHE A 18 -32.32 -2.44 0.33
N PHE A 19 -32.54 -3.38 -0.60
CA PHE A 19 -33.89 -3.85 -0.93
C PHE A 19 -34.21 -5.12 -0.16
N ASN A 20 -34.98 -5.04 0.91
CA ASN A 20 -35.25 -6.19 1.76
C ASN A 20 -36.10 -7.25 1.02
N GLY A 21 -35.51 -8.42 0.76
CA GLY A 21 -36.16 -9.52 0.03
C GLY A 21 -37.33 -10.18 0.78
N GLN A 22 -37.47 -9.95 2.09
CA GLN A 22 -38.59 -10.48 2.88
C GLN A 22 -39.80 -9.54 2.83
N THR A 23 -39.57 -8.23 2.98
CA THR A 23 -40.63 -7.23 3.03
C THR A 23 -40.95 -6.61 1.67
N TRP A 24 -40.11 -6.85 0.66
CA TRP A 24 -40.17 -6.28 -0.70
C TRP A 24 -40.21 -4.75 -0.71
N LYS A 25 -39.52 -4.13 0.26
CA LYS A 25 -39.42 -2.68 0.43
C LYS A 25 -37.97 -2.28 0.63
N GLN A 26 -37.68 -1.00 0.38
CA GLN A 26 -36.41 -0.43 0.81
C GLN A 26 -36.33 -0.42 2.33
N ASP A 27 -35.17 -0.80 2.83
CA ASP A 27 -34.83 -0.87 4.24
C ASP A 27 -33.43 -0.26 4.40
N GLU A 28 -33.13 0.29 5.57
CA GLU A 28 -31.85 0.93 5.84
C GLU A 28 -31.22 0.38 7.12
N VAL A 29 -29.90 0.22 7.09
CA VAL A 29 -29.13 -0.19 8.26
C VAL A 29 -27.96 0.77 8.46
N THR A 30 -27.87 1.34 9.65
CA THR A 30 -26.73 2.19 10.03
C THR A 30 -25.72 1.34 10.78
N VAL A 31 -24.50 1.34 10.27
CA VAL A 31 -23.36 0.65 10.88
C VAL A 31 -22.22 1.62 11.16
N ALA A 32 -21.50 1.35 12.24
CA ALA A 32 -20.37 2.14 12.69
C ALA A 32 -19.29 1.21 13.25
N LEU A 33 -18.04 1.66 13.26
CA LEU A 33 -16.97 0.94 13.92
C LEU A 33 -17.14 0.97 15.44
N PRO A 34 -16.64 -0.02 16.20
CA PRO A 34 -16.84 -0.12 17.66
C PRO A 34 -16.43 1.14 18.44
N ASP A 35 -15.41 1.86 17.96
CA ASP A 35 -14.86 3.06 18.59
C ASP A 35 -15.45 4.37 18.00
N SER A 36 -16.54 4.31 17.24
CA SER A 36 -17.15 5.46 16.57
C SER A 36 -18.37 5.99 17.32
N SER A 37 -18.54 7.31 17.34
CA SER A 37 -19.68 8.01 17.94
C SER A 37 -20.96 7.94 17.11
N ALA A 38 -20.85 7.62 15.81
CA ALA A 38 -21.95 7.52 14.86
C ALA A 38 -22.84 8.78 14.75
N GLU A 39 -22.24 9.96 14.87
CA GLU A 39 -22.92 11.26 14.87
C GLU A 39 -23.14 11.82 13.45
N GLN A 40 -22.33 11.41 12.47
CA GLN A 40 -22.35 11.85 11.08
C GLN A 40 -22.45 10.65 10.12
N PRO A 41 -23.66 10.08 9.92
CA PRO A 41 -23.86 8.96 9.01
C PRO A 41 -23.85 9.40 7.54
N ALA A 42 -22.97 8.81 6.73
CA ALA A 42 -23.03 8.91 5.27
C ALA A 42 -24.04 7.90 4.70
N LYS A 43 -24.95 8.37 3.85
CA LYS A 43 -25.93 7.51 3.16
C LYS A 43 -25.36 6.91 1.87
N VAL A 44 -25.48 5.60 1.71
CA VAL A 44 -25.08 4.86 0.51
C VAL A 44 -26.18 3.88 0.13
N ALA A 45 -26.62 3.92 -1.12
CA ALA A 45 -27.56 2.93 -1.66
C ALA A 45 -26.82 1.77 -2.32
N LEU A 46 -26.98 0.55 -1.78
CA LEU A 46 -26.42 -0.67 -2.35
C LEU A 46 -27.45 -1.36 -3.24
N PHE A 47 -27.46 -0.98 -4.52
CA PHE A 47 -28.31 -1.62 -5.50
C PHE A 47 -27.95 -3.11 -5.67
N GLY A 48 -28.97 -3.98 -5.60
CA GLY A 48 -28.80 -5.43 -5.70
C GLY A 48 -28.50 -6.15 -4.38
N CYS A 49 -28.26 -5.42 -3.28
CA CYS A 49 -28.18 -6.02 -1.96
C CYS A 49 -29.60 -6.32 -1.43
N THR A 50 -29.86 -7.59 -1.06
CA THR A 50 -31.18 -8.01 -0.58
C THR A 50 -31.22 -8.50 0.86
N GLY A 51 -30.05 -8.84 1.42
CA GLY A 51 -29.92 -9.35 2.79
C GLY A 51 -29.36 -8.30 3.73
N LYS A 52 -29.99 -8.13 4.90
CA LYS A 52 -29.54 -7.20 5.94
C LYS A 52 -28.08 -7.47 6.37
N ALA A 53 -27.73 -8.74 6.59
CA ALA A 53 -26.37 -9.10 6.99
C ALA A 53 -25.31 -8.76 5.91
N GLN A 54 -25.67 -8.78 4.62
CA GLN A 54 -24.76 -8.34 3.57
C GLN A 54 -24.60 -6.81 3.61
N ALA A 55 -25.70 -6.07 3.76
CA ALA A 55 -25.67 -4.62 3.90
C ALA A 55 -24.82 -4.16 5.10
N GLU A 56 -24.91 -4.87 6.22
CA GLU A 56 -24.09 -4.60 7.42
C GLU A 56 -22.60 -4.80 7.16
N ARG A 57 -22.19 -5.91 6.52
CA ARG A 57 -20.78 -6.16 6.18
C ARG A 57 -20.20 -5.12 5.23
N GLU A 58 -20.93 -4.80 4.16
CA GLU A 58 -20.50 -3.78 3.19
C GLU A 58 -20.41 -2.40 3.84
N GLY A 59 -21.38 -2.03 4.69
CA GLY A 59 -21.33 -0.77 5.42
C GLY A 59 -20.14 -0.69 6.39
N LEU A 60 -19.83 -1.78 7.10
CA LEU A 60 -18.64 -1.85 7.98
C LEU A 60 -17.34 -1.71 7.18
N TYR A 61 -17.25 -2.37 6.02
CA TYR A 61 -16.13 -2.21 5.10
C TYR A 61 -15.96 -0.76 4.64
N MET A 62 -17.06 -0.10 4.25
CA MET A 62 -17.04 1.30 3.83
C MET A 62 -16.63 2.25 4.97
N ALA A 63 -17.15 2.03 6.18
CA ALA A 63 -16.77 2.78 7.38
C ALA A 63 -15.27 2.61 7.70
N ALA A 64 -14.76 1.38 7.62
CA ALA A 64 -13.35 1.08 7.81
C ALA A 64 -12.47 1.72 6.73
N ALA A 65 -12.89 1.65 5.46
CA ALA A 65 -12.19 2.30 4.36
C ALA A 65 -12.08 3.81 4.58
N ASN A 66 -13.17 4.49 4.93
CA ASN A 66 -13.18 5.94 5.22
C ASN A 66 -12.27 6.31 6.40
N ARG A 67 -12.13 5.43 7.40
CA ARG A 67 -11.27 5.67 8.56
C ARG A 67 -9.79 5.46 8.25
N TYR A 68 -9.44 4.34 7.62
CA TYR A 68 -8.04 3.91 7.51
C TYR A 68 -7.37 4.31 6.19
N ARG A 69 -8.12 4.46 5.09
CA ARG A 69 -7.59 4.79 3.76
C ARG A 69 -7.58 6.31 3.49
N ARG A 70 -6.91 7.08 4.38
CA ARG A 70 -6.88 8.56 4.35
C ARG A 70 -5.61 9.18 3.76
N ARG A 71 -4.72 8.37 3.22
CA ARG A 71 -3.49 8.83 2.56
C ARG A 71 -3.65 8.61 1.08
N LEU A 72 -3.66 9.69 0.32
CA LEU A 72 -3.67 9.68 -1.13
C LEU A 72 -2.25 9.90 -1.63
N ILE A 73 -1.75 8.96 -2.42
CA ILE A 73 -0.41 8.99 -2.98
C ILE A 73 -0.58 9.14 -4.50
N SER A 74 -0.04 10.20 -5.06
CA SER A 74 0.08 10.37 -6.52
C SER A 74 1.54 10.48 -6.89
N PHE A 75 1.92 9.78 -7.95
CA PHE A 75 3.26 9.85 -8.54
C PHE A 75 3.18 9.68 -10.05
N GLN A 76 4.23 10.11 -10.72
CA GLN A 76 4.39 9.99 -12.17
C GLN A 76 5.61 9.15 -12.45
N THR A 77 5.49 8.26 -13.43
CA THR A 77 6.59 7.45 -13.95
C THR A 77 6.51 7.44 -15.48
N GLU A 78 7.51 6.89 -16.15
CA GLU A 78 7.52 6.71 -17.60
C GLU A 78 6.62 5.52 -18.01
N LEU A 79 7.08 4.69 -18.95
CA LEU A 79 6.31 3.55 -19.47
C LEU A 79 6.09 2.45 -18.43
N GLU A 80 6.89 2.41 -17.37
CA GLU A 80 6.70 1.45 -16.26
C GLU A 80 5.35 1.62 -15.56
N GLY A 81 4.76 2.82 -15.63
CA GLY A 81 3.44 3.06 -15.06
C GLY A 81 2.30 2.37 -15.79
N MET A 82 2.57 1.76 -16.94
CA MET A 82 1.62 0.91 -17.68
C MET A 82 1.59 -0.54 -17.16
N ILE A 83 2.51 -0.92 -16.26
CA ILE A 83 2.53 -2.25 -15.63
C ILE A 83 1.35 -2.43 -14.66
N PRO A 84 1.15 -1.55 -13.66
CA PRO A 84 0.05 -1.72 -12.72
C PRO A 84 -1.31 -1.37 -13.34
N THR A 85 -2.34 -2.09 -12.90
CA THR A 85 -3.73 -1.89 -13.29
C THR A 85 -4.59 -1.46 -12.11
N TYR A 86 -5.85 -1.10 -12.37
CA TYR A 86 -6.78 -0.70 -11.33
C TYR A 86 -6.96 -1.81 -10.28
N GLY A 87 -6.78 -1.46 -9.01
CA GLY A 87 -6.92 -2.40 -7.88
C GLY A 87 -5.63 -3.11 -7.48
N ASP A 88 -4.55 -3.00 -8.26
CA ASP A 88 -3.28 -3.63 -7.92
C ASP A 88 -2.65 -3.03 -6.66
N LEU A 89 -1.93 -3.86 -5.93
CA LEU A 89 -1.21 -3.48 -4.72
C LEU A 89 0.26 -3.22 -5.05
N VAL A 90 0.73 -2.02 -4.77
CA VAL A 90 2.09 -1.56 -5.05
C VAL A 90 2.77 -1.18 -3.74
N ALA A 91 4.07 -1.47 -3.62
CA ALA A 91 4.87 -1.02 -2.50
C ALA A 91 5.54 0.32 -2.84
N VAL A 92 5.32 1.34 -2.01
CA VAL A 92 5.91 2.67 -2.18
C VAL A 92 6.78 3.01 -0.98
N SER A 93 8.02 3.38 -1.26
CA SER A 93 8.99 3.90 -0.30
C SER A 93 9.27 5.39 -0.57
N HIS A 94 9.46 6.16 0.50
CA HIS A 94 9.74 7.60 0.40
C HIS A 94 10.48 8.08 1.65
N ASP A 95 11.49 8.92 1.45
CA ASP A 95 12.35 9.49 2.50
C ASP A 95 11.64 10.46 3.47
N MET A 96 10.85 11.40 2.96
CA MET A 96 10.22 12.48 3.74
C MET A 96 9.27 11.94 4.82
N PRO A 97 8.38 10.96 4.55
CA PRO A 97 7.58 10.30 5.58
C PRO A 97 8.32 9.13 6.27
N ARG A 98 9.55 8.82 5.85
CA ARG A 98 10.36 7.67 6.26
C ARG A 98 9.65 6.32 6.07
N TRP A 99 9.08 6.11 4.89
CA TRP A 99 8.47 4.82 4.49
C TRP A 99 9.52 3.85 3.97
N GLY A 100 10.53 3.56 4.79
CA GLY A 100 11.73 2.85 4.37
C GLY A 100 12.72 3.72 3.60
N GLN A 101 13.87 3.14 3.30
CA GLN A 101 14.96 3.72 2.52
C GLN A 101 15.02 2.99 1.18
N ALA A 102 15.14 3.70 0.07
CA ALA A 102 15.12 3.09 -1.25
C ALA A 102 16.16 3.70 -2.17
N GLY A 103 16.49 2.97 -3.22
CA GLY A 103 17.60 3.27 -4.08
C GLY A 103 17.81 2.24 -5.17
N GLU A 104 18.99 2.30 -5.78
CA GLU A 104 19.45 1.35 -6.80
C GLU A 104 20.63 0.51 -6.31
N VAL A 105 20.76 -0.69 -6.88
CA VAL A 105 21.94 -1.53 -6.68
C VAL A 105 23.03 -1.12 -7.67
N ILE A 106 24.15 -0.60 -7.16
CA ILE A 106 25.30 -0.17 -7.97
C ILE A 106 26.16 -1.37 -8.39
N SER A 107 26.46 -2.27 -7.45
CA SER A 107 27.26 -3.46 -7.73
C SER A 107 26.87 -4.64 -6.84
N TRP A 108 26.99 -5.83 -7.40
CA TRP A 108 26.63 -7.09 -6.76
C TRP A 108 27.80 -8.05 -6.79
N THR A 109 28.35 -8.35 -5.62
CA THR A 109 29.41 -9.34 -5.41
C THR A 109 28.94 -10.27 -4.30
N PRO A 110 28.24 -11.38 -4.63
CA PRO A 110 27.58 -12.22 -3.63
C PRO A 110 28.47 -12.57 -2.44
N PRO A 111 27.99 -12.44 -1.18
CA PRO A 111 26.65 -12.02 -0.76
C PRO A 111 26.49 -10.50 -0.53
N VAL A 112 27.42 -9.66 -0.99
CA VAL A 112 27.48 -8.22 -0.71
C VAL A 112 26.85 -7.38 -1.83
N LEU A 113 25.85 -6.57 -1.48
CA LEU A 113 25.27 -5.53 -2.33
C LEU A 113 25.90 -4.17 -2.01
N ASN A 114 26.23 -3.40 -3.04
CA ASN A 114 26.56 -1.98 -2.91
C ASN A 114 25.38 -1.16 -3.43
N LEU A 115 24.94 -0.21 -2.60
CA LEU A 115 23.75 0.59 -2.78
C LEU A 115 24.12 2.01 -3.20
N SER A 116 23.21 2.70 -3.89
CA SER A 116 23.40 4.13 -4.22
C SER A 116 23.16 5.06 -3.05
N GLU A 117 22.27 4.71 -2.13
CA GLU A 117 21.91 5.50 -0.95
C GLU A 117 22.34 4.78 0.33
N PRO A 118 22.80 5.53 1.36
CA PRO A 118 23.17 4.93 2.63
C PRO A 118 21.94 4.37 3.33
N VAL A 119 22.10 3.22 3.99
CA VAL A 119 21.04 2.58 4.77
C VAL A 119 21.35 2.62 6.26
N ALA A 120 20.44 3.21 7.02
CA ALA A 120 20.56 3.26 8.49
C ALA A 120 20.04 1.96 9.14
N PHE A 121 20.93 1.20 9.77
CA PHE A 121 20.57 0.07 10.63
C PHE A 121 20.25 0.53 12.05
N ALA A 122 19.11 0.09 12.58
CA ALA A 122 18.77 0.26 13.99
C ALA A 122 19.68 -0.63 14.88
N PRO A 123 20.00 -0.20 16.11
CA PRO A 123 20.87 -0.95 17.03
C PRO A 123 20.28 -2.30 17.48
N SER A 124 18.98 -2.51 17.27
CA SER A 124 18.30 -3.79 17.51
C SER A 124 17.25 -4.06 16.43
N GLY A 125 16.97 -5.34 16.19
CA GLY A 125 15.96 -5.82 15.24
C GLY A 125 16.52 -6.24 13.88
N SER A 126 15.81 -7.17 13.22
CA SER A 126 16.14 -7.63 11.87
C SER A 126 15.75 -6.59 10.83
N HIS A 127 16.62 -6.42 9.84
CA HIS A 127 16.41 -5.55 8.71
C HIS A 127 16.23 -6.38 7.45
N TYR A 128 15.35 -5.90 6.59
CA TYR A 128 14.99 -6.58 5.37
C TYR A 128 15.19 -5.65 4.18
N LEU A 129 15.62 -6.25 3.08
CA LEU A 129 15.75 -5.61 1.79
C LEU A 129 14.89 -6.36 0.78
N VAL A 130 14.12 -5.61 0.00
CA VAL A 130 13.38 -6.13 -1.15
C VAL A 130 13.99 -5.61 -2.43
N LEU A 131 13.94 -6.42 -3.49
CA LEU A 131 14.46 -6.10 -4.81
C LEU A 131 13.31 -6.05 -5.82
N ARG A 132 13.35 -5.08 -6.73
CA ARG A 132 12.36 -4.97 -7.82
C ARG A 132 12.77 -5.84 -9.01
N ARG A 133 11.91 -6.77 -9.42
CA ARG A 133 12.08 -7.53 -10.67
C ARG A 133 11.74 -6.67 -11.88
N ARG A 134 12.19 -7.11 -13.05
CA ARG A 134 11.91 -6.45 -14.34
C ARG A 134 10.42 -6.42 -14.71
N ASP A 135 9.63 -7.36 -14.17
CA ASP A 135 8.18 -7.39 -14.34
C ASP A 135 7.44 -6.46 -13.36
N GLY A 136 8.16 -5.71 -12.52
CA GLY A 136 7.60 -4.85 -11.48
C GLY A 136 7.24 -5.57 -10.18
N SER A 137 7.35 -6.90 -10.13
CA SER A 137 7.09 -7.66 -8.91
C SER A 137 8.21 -7.50 -7.88
N VAL A 138 7.90 -7.77 -6.61
CA VAL A 138 8.84 -7.66 -5.50
C VAL A 138 9.48 -9.01 -5.21
N SER A 139 10.80 -9.04 -5.11
CA SER A 139 11.60 -10.17 -4.62
C SER A 139 12.03 -9.94 -3.18
N GLY A 140 11.86 -10.96 -2.34
CA GLY A 140 12.10 -10.89 -0.90
C GLY A 140 10.79 -10.92 -0.09
N PRO A 141 10.80 -10.46 1.16
CA PRO A 141 11.89 -9.74 1.85
C PRO A 141 13.08 -10.63 2.20
N TRP A 142 14.29 -10.13 1.92
CA TRP A 142 15.55 -10.81 2.25
C TRP A 142 16.17 -10.21 3.50
N GLU A 143 16.55 -11.03 4.48
CA GLU A 143 17.24 -10.54 5.67
C GLU A 143 18.66 -10.10 5.34
N VAL A 144 19.05 -8.92 5.84
CA VAL A 144 20.35 -8.29 5.58
C VAL A 144 21.06 -7.87 6.87
N LEU A 145 22.39 -7.96 6.84
CA LEU A 145 23.30 -7.44 7.85
C LEU A 145 24.09 -6.23 7.31
N PRO A 146 24.59 -5.35 8.18
CA PRO A 146 25.46 -4.25 7.76
C PRO A 146 26.76 -4.78 7.14
N GLY A 147 27.20 -4.16 6.05
CA GLY A 147 28.50 -4.40 5.43
C GLY A 147 29.62 -3.56 6.04
N GLU A 148 30.70 -3.35 5.27
CA GLU A 148 31.87 -2.57 5.73
C GLU A 148 31.60 -1.05 5.74
N SER A 149 30.57 -0.60 5.01
CA SER A 149 30.15 0.80 4.93
C SER A 149 28.63 0.92 4.95
N GLU A 150 28.12 2.14 5.17
CA GLU A 150 26.68 2.44 5.16
C GLU A 150 26.02 2.23 3.78
N LEU A 151 26.82 2.10 2.72
CA LEU A 151 26.37 1.80 1.36
C LEU A 151 26.43 0.31 1.04
N GLN A 152 26.80 -0.54 2.01
CA GLN A 152 26.93 -1.97 1.81
C GLN A 152 26.03 -2.76 2.75
N VAL A 153 25.41 -3.78 2.18
CA VAL A 153 24.60 -4.75 2.92
C VAL A 153 24.98 -6.16 2.52
N VAL A 154 24.91 -7.08 3.49
CA VAL A 154 25.24 -8.48 3.32
C VAL A 154 23.96 -9.31 3.41
N LEU A 155 23.56 -9.92 2.31
CA LEU A 155 22.40 -10.80 2.24
C LEU A 155 22.67 -12.11 3.00
N GLN A 156 21.73 -12.52 3.86
CA GLN A 156 21.85 -13.77 4.61
C GLN A 156 21.47 -15.01 3.79
N THR A 157 20.73 -14.80 2.69
CA THR A 157 20.31 -15.86 1.76
C THR A 157 20.48 -15.38 0.33
N GLU A 158 20.70 -16.32 -0.59
CA GLU A 158 20.85 -15.99 -2.00
C GLU A 158 19.49 -15.55 -2.57
N PRO A 159 19.41 -14.37 -3.23
CA PRO A 159 18.17 -13.88 -3.78
C PRO A 159 17.73 -14.71 -4.99
N ASP A 160 16.42 -14.74 -5.24
CA ASP A 160 15.84 -15.47 -6.38
C ASP A 160 16.00 -14.75 -7.74
N LEU A 161 16.73 -13.63 -7.76
CA LEU A 161 17.10 -12.88 -8.95
C LEU A 161 18.56 -12.45 -8.87
N THR A 162 19.19 -12.27 -10.01
CA THR A 162 20.50 -11.61 -10.09
C THR A 162 20.29 -10.11 -10.30
N PRO A 163 20.69 -9.24 -9.36
CA PRO A 163 20.55 -7.79 -9.51
C PRO A 163 21.28 -7.31 -10.75
N PHE A 164 20.59 -6.51 -11.57
CA PHE A 164 21.18 -5.88 -12.74
C PHE A 164 21.88 -4.58 -12.33
N THR A 165 23.17 -4.48 -12.66
CA THR A 165 24.06 -3.38 -12.25
C THR A 165 24.72 -2.68 -13.44
N GLY A 166 24.39 -3.09 -14.67
CA GLY A 166 24.93 -2.52 -15.89
C GLY A 166 24.34 -1.16 -16.24
N ALA A 167 24.59 -0.72 -17.48
CA ALA A 167 24.11 0.57 -18.01
C ALA A 167 23.18 0.43 -19.23
N SER A 168 22.81 -0.80 -19.61
CA SER A 168 21.96 -1.06 -20.79
C SER A 168 20.46 -0.94 -20.51
N GLU A 169 20.07 -1.01 -19.24
CA GLU A 169 18.70 -0.87 -18.74
C GLU A 169 18.76 -0.26 -17.33
N GLU A 170 17.60 0.05 -16.74
CA GLU A 170 17.53 0.52 -15.36
C GLU A 170 18.11 -0.51 -14.39
N ARG A 171 18.87 -0.02 -13.41
CA ARG A 171 19.43 -0.87 -12.36
C ARG A 171 18.32 -1.43 -11.49
N THR A 172 18.60 -2.57 -10.86
CA THR A 172 17.67 -3.15 -9.89
C THR A 172 17.47 -2.19 -8.73
N HIS A 173 16.22 -1.77 -8.53
CA HIS A 173 15.84 -0.94 -7.40
C HIS A 173 15.68 -1.79 -6.14
N PHE A 174 15.99 -1.21 -4.99
CA PHE A 174 15.79 -1.81 -3.68
C PHE A 174 14.93 -0.93 -2.78
N ALA A 175 14.26 -1.55 -1.81
CA ALA A 175 13.72 -0.87 -0.65
C ALA A 175 14.13 -1.62 0.62
N PHE A 176 14.48 -0.86 1.65
CA PHE A 176 15.10 -1.31 2.89
C PHE A 176 14.33 -0.77 4.09
N GLY A 177 14.17 -1.61 5.11
CA GLY A 177 13.60 -1.19 6.38
C GLY A 177 13.71 -2.24 7.48
N GLN A 178 13.38 -1.82 8.69
CA GLN A 178 13.35 -2.69 9.86
C GLN A 178 12.02 -3.48 9.88
N GLY A 179 12.09 -4.80 10.00
CA GLY A 179 10.90 -5.66 9.98
C GLY A 179 10.05 -5.45 8.71
N GLN A 180 8.81 -4.98 8.87
CA GLN A 180 7.89 -4.70 7.76
C GLN A 180 7.93 -3.23 7.28
N ALA A 181 8.75 -2.37 7.89
CA ALA A 181 8.79 -0.94 7.61
C ALA A 181 9.72 -0.56 6.44
N TRP A 182 9.77 -1.40 5.39
CA TRP A 182 10.56 -1.16 4.18
C TRP A 182 9.78 -0.42 3.09
N ALA A 183 8.45 -0.45 3.14
CA ALA A 183 7.57 0.33 2.27
C ALA A 183 6.18 0.45 2.89
N VAL A 184 5.35 1.31 2.31
CA VAL A 184 3.90 1.34 2.53
C VAL A 184 3.22 0.69 1.33
N LEU A 185 2.31 -0.24 1.60
CA LEU A 185 1.47 -0.83 0.57
C LEU A 185 0.35 0.14 0.20
N VAL A 186 0.21 0.41 -1.08
CA VAL A 186 -0.80 1.30 -1.64
C VAL A 186 -1.56 0.60 -2.73
N ARG A 187 -2.88 0.82 -2.79
CA ARG A 187 -3.73 0.27 -3.83
C ARG A 187 -3.96 1.28 -4.94
N VAL A 188 -3.80 0.86 -6.19
CA VAL A 188 -4.00 1.71 -7.37
C VAL A 188 -5.48 1.98 -7.56
N VAL A 189 -5.83 3.27 -7.68
CA VAL A 189 -7.20 3.77 -7.87
C VAL A 189 -7.38 4.37 -9.26
N ALA A 190 -6.33 4.90 -9.87
CA ALA A 190 -6.37 5.36 -11.24
C ALA A 190 -4.99 5.33 -11.89
N VAL A 191 -4.96 5.02 -13.18
CA VAL A 191 -3.78 5.11 -14.04
C VAL A 191 -4.16 5.99 -15.22
N LYS A 192 -3.46 7.11 -15.41
CA LYS A 192 -3.76 8.12 -16.43
C LYS A 192 -2.52 8.39 -17.28
N PRO A 193 -2.47 7.91 -18.53
CA PRO A 193 -1.38 8.24 -19.43
C PRO A 193 -1.45 9.72 -19.84
N ARG A 194 -0.32 10.43 -19.78
CA ARG A 194 -0.12 11.82 -20.17
C ARG A 194 1.11 11.94 -21.06
N GLY A 195 0.94 11.65 -22.35
CA GLY A 195 2.04 11.67 -23.32
C GLY A 195 3.04 10.56 -23.02
N HIS A 196 4.25 10.92 -22.60
CA HIS A 196 5.32 9.97 -22.24
C HIS A 196 5.35 9.58 -20.76
N LEU A 197 4.55 10.26 -19.93
CA LEU A 197 4.43 9.96 -18.51
C LEU A 197 3.11 9.28 -18.22
N VAL A 198 3.08 8.45 -17.19
CA VAL A 198 1.88 7.84 -16.64
C VAL A 198 1.71 8.32 -15.20
N GLU A 199 0.58 8.97 -14.94
CA GLU A 199 0.19 9.42 -13.61
C GLU A 199 -0.59 8.31 -12.92
N ILE A 200 -0.09 7.86 -11.77
CA ILE A 200 -0.73 6.83 -10.95
C ILE A 200 -1.25 7.49 -9.68
N SER A 201 -2.52 7.26 -9.39
CA SER A 201 -3.17 7.64 -8.14
C SER A 201 -3.45 6.40 -7.31
N CYS A 202 -2.96 6.40 -6.09
CA CYS A 202 -3.09 5.31 -5.13
C CYS A 202 -3.65 5.79 -3.80
N VAL A 203 -4.19 4.85 -3.05
CA VAL A 203 -4.59 5.04 -1.66
C VAL A 203 -3.82 4.08 -0.77
N ALA A 204 -3.36 4.54 0.40
CA ALA A 204 -2.67 3.65 1.33
C ALA A 204 -3.60 2.51 1.76
N GLU A 205 -3.09 1.28 1.70
CA GLU A 205 -3.83 0.10 2.08
C GLU A 205 -3.64 -0.18 3.57
N ASN A 206 -4.70 -0.64 4.23
CA ASN A 206 -4.64 -1.04 5.63
C ASN A 206 -5.38 -2.38 5.82
N PRO A 207 -4.70 -3.43 6.33
CA PRO A 207 -5.30 -4.74 6.54
C PRO A 207 -6.57 -4.73 7.41
N LEU A 208 -6.68 -3.79 8.35
CA LEU A 208 -7.83 -3.67 9.26
C LEU A 208 -9.16 -3.44 8.54
N VAL A 209 -9.12 -2.94 7.30
CA VAL A 209 -10.32 -2.75 6.47
C VAL A 209 -10.97 -4.09 6.12
N HIS A 210 -10.18 -5.16 5.97
CA HIS A 210 -10.67 -6.49 5.57
C HIS A 210 -11.07 -7.38 6.75
N THR A 211 -10.87 -6.91 7.97
CA THR A 211 -11.25 -7.61 9.20
C THR A 211 -12.37 -6.90 9.96
N ALA A 212 -12.85 -5.76 9.47
CA ALA A 212 -13.83 -4.93 10.15
C ALA A 212 -15.22 -5.58 10.27
N ASP A 213 -15.52 -6.53 9.39
CA ASP A 213 -16.79 -7.25 9.32
C ASP A 213 -16.75 -8.64 9.99
N GLN A 214 -15.62 -9.01 10.60
CA GLN A 214 -15.40 -10.33 11.23
C GLN A 214 -15.80 -10.39 12.72
N THR A 215 -16.59 -9.43 13.19
CA THR A 215 -17.05 -9.34 14.59
C THR A 215 -18.45 -9.91 14.71
#